data_AF-A0A3B9BE71-F1
#
_entry.id   AF-A0A3B9BE71-F1
#
_cell.length_a   1.000
_cell.length_b   1.000
_cell.length_c   1.000
_cell.angle_alpha   90.00
_cell.angle_beta   90.00
_cell.angle_gamma   90.00
#
_symmetry.space_group_name_H-M   'P 1'
#
loop_
_entity.id
_entity.type
_entity.pdbx_description
1 polymer ?
#
loop_
_entity_poly.entity_id
_entity_poly.type
_entity_poly.pdbx_seq_one_letter_code
_entity_poly.pdbx_strand_id
1 'polypeptide(L)'
;HAYPKDSPKYKDAERYYQENKIRSPRWNGAVGSEQVAWLRKILQKAEKQKEQVAVFCHFPVYPADPHNLWNAKELISILEKFSCVKAYINGHNHKGKYGQKNGIHYLTLKGMVETESNAYSIIGIFQDSIKVIGYGRESDRSLLLK
;
A
#
# COMPACT_ATOMS: atom_id res chain seq x y z
N HIS A 1 7.10 8.23 -12.19
CA HIS A 1 7.63 7.98 -13.55
C HIS A 1 7.36 6.53 -13.93
N ALA A 2 6.78 6.29 -15.10
CA ALA A 2 6.64 4.95 -15.68
C ALA A 2 7.93 4.56 -16.42
N TYR A 3 8.13 3.26 -16.68
CA TYR A 3 9.23 2.81 -17.52
C TYR A 3 9.10 3.40 -18.94
N PRO A 4 10.21 3.72 -19.63
CA PRO A 4 10.17 4.15 -21.02
C PRO A 4 9.43 3.12 -21.89
N LYS A 5 8.60 3.58 -22.83
CA LYS A 5 7.70 2.72 -23.64
C LYS A 5 8.41 1.54 -24.32
N ASP A 6 9.66 1.72 -24.72
CA ASP A 6 10.40 0.67 -25.45
C ASP A 6 11.29 -0.19 -24.55
N SER A 7 11.33 0.09 -23.24
CA SER A 7 12.16 -0.65 -22.30
C SER A 7 11.64 -2.07 -22.07
N PRO A 8 12.53 -3.03 -21.76
CA PRO A 8 12.12 -4.40 -21.39
C PRO A 8 11.07 -4.41 -20.27
N LYS A 9 11.25 -3.56 -19.25
CA LYS A 9 10.33 -3.47 -18.11
C LYS A 9 8.94 -2.95 -18.48
N TYR A 10 8.83 -2.06 -19.46
CA TYR A 10 7.53 -1.64 -19.98
C TYR A 10 6.83 -2.80 -20.71
N LYS A 11 7.57 -3.52 -21.56
CA LYS A 11 7.06 -4.70 -22.28
C LYS A 11 6.61 -5.81 -21.33
N ASP A 12 7.35 -6.03 -20.24
CA ASP A 12 6.99 -6.98 -19.19
C ASP A 12 5.72 -6.57 -18.45
N ALA A 13 5.58 -5.28 -18.13
CA ALA A 13 4.36 -4.76 -17.50
C ALA A 13 3.13 -4.87 -18.43
N GLU A 14 3.27 -4.57 -19.72
CA GLU A 14 2.17 -4.73 -20.69
C GLU A 14 1.83 -6.21 -20.89
N ARG A 15 2.83 -7.09 -20.99
CA ARG A 15 2.60 -8.54 -21.08
C ARG A 15 1.83 -9.04 -19.85
N TYR A 16 2.28 -8.67 -18.65
CA TYR A 16 1.58 -8.98 -17.40
C TYR A 16 0.13 -8.45 -17.40
N TYR A 17 -0.07 -7.21 -17.86
CA TYR A 17 -1.39 -6.58 -17.97
C TYR A 17 -2.36 -7.40 -18.83
N GLN A 18 -1.89 -7.83 -20.00
CA GLN A 18 -2.68 -8.58 -20.98
C GLN A 18 -2.94 -10.02 -20.53
N GLU A 19 -1.90 -10.75 -20.10
CA GLU A 19 -2.00 -12.15 -19.68
C GLU A 19 -2.94 -12.32 -18.49
N ASN A 20 -2.92 -11.38 -17.54
CA ASN A 20 -3.79 -11.39 -16.36
C ASN A 20 -5.16 -10.73 -16.61
N LYS A 21 -5.46 -10.32 -17.86
CA LYS A 21 -6.72 -9.70 -18.28
C LYS A 21 -7.13 -8.53 -17.39
N ILE A 22 -6.16 -7.70 -17.02
CA ILE A 22 -6.36 -6.59 -16.10
C ILE A 22 -7.26 -5.53 -16.77
N ARG A 23 -8.19 -4.99 -15.99
CA ARG A 23 -9.16 -3.97 -16.44
C ARG A 23 -9.04 -2.64 -15.71
N SER A 24 -8.34 -2.61 -14.57
CA SER A 24 -8.09 -1.36 -13.87
C SER A 24 -7.05 -0.51 -14.64
N PRO A 25 -7.01 0.81 -14.41
CA PRO A 25 -6.21 1.70 -15.24
C PRO A 25 -4.72 1.35 -15.33
N ARG A 26 -4.11 1.67 -16.48
CA ARG A 26 -2.68 1.41 -16.77
C ARG A 26 -1.70 2.30 -15.98
N TRP A 27 -2.20 3.35 -15.32
CA TRP A 27 -1.40 4.17 -14.42
C TRP A 27 -1.18 3.52 -13.04
N ASN A 28 -1.81 2.37 -12.78
CA ASN A 28 -1.46 1.48 -11.67
C ASN A 28 -0.22 0.62 -12.02
N GLY A 29 0.06 -0.38 -11.19
CA GLY A 29 1.05 -1.40 -11.49
C GLY A 29 0.79 -2.69 -10.72
N ALA A 30 1.77 -3.59 -10.75
CA ALA A 30 1.80 -4.82 -9.96
C ALA A 30 3.14 -4.92 -9.22
N VAL A 31 3.15 -5.66 -8.11
CA VAL A 31 4.39 -6.04 -7.44
C VAL A 31 4.93 -7.31 -8.10
N GLY A 32 6.17 -7.26 -8.58
CA GLY A 32 6.80 -8.37 -9.29
C GLY A 32 7.09 -9.58 -8.39
N SER A 33 7.27 -10.75 -8.98
CA SER A 33 7.51 -12.02 -8.26
C SER A 33 8.75 -11.96 -7.36
N GLU A 34 9.84 -11.34 -7.82
CA GLU A 34 11.06 -11.15 -7.03
C GLU A 34 10.81 -10.26 -5.80
N GLN A 35 10.03 -9.19 -5.96
CA GLN A 35 9.67 -8.29 -4.87
C GLN A 35 8.75 -8.99 -3.86
N VAL A 36 7.80 -9.80 -4.33
CA VAL A 36 6.94 -10.65 -3.49
C VAL A 36 7.78 -11.66 -2.70
N ALA A 37 8.73 -12.35 -3.36
CA ALA A 37 9.60 -13.32 -2.70
C ALA A 37 10.50 -12.65 -1.65
N TRP A 38 11.04 -11.47 -1.94
CA TRP A 38 11.80 -10.67 -1.00
C TRP A 38 10.95 -10.24 0.20
N LEU A 39 9.76 -9.68 -0.04
CA LEU A 39 8.84 -9.23 1.03
C LEU A 39 8.51 -10.38 1.97
N ARG A 40 8.20 -11.57 1.44
CA ARG A 40 7.94 -12.77 2.26
C ARG A 40 9.11 -13.09 3.20
N LYS A 41 10.36 -13.03 2.72
CA LYS A 41 11.54 -13.30 3.54
C LYS A 41 11.70 -12.27 4.67
N ILE A 42 11.44 -10.99 4.37
CA ILE A 42 11.48 -9.91 5.38
C ILE A 42 10.41 -10.13 6.45
N LEU A 43 9.16 -10.40 6.05
CA LEU A 43 8.05 -10.63 6.99
C LEU A 43 8.26 -11.88 7.86
N GLN A 44 8.79 -12.96 7.29
CA GLN A 44 9.17 -14.17 8.04
C GLN A 44 10.22 -13.87 9.11
N LYS A 45 11.21 -13.03 8.80
CA LYS A 45 12.24 -12.63 9.77
C LYS A 45 11.63 -11.76 10.88
N ALA A 46 10.85 -10.74 10.51
CA ALA A 46 10.19 -9.84 11.45
C ALA A 46 9.26 -10.58 12.42
N GLU A 47 8.48 -11.54 11.91
CA GLU A 47 7.59 -12.35 12.74
C GLU A 47 8.36 -13.23 13.74
N LYS A 48 9.46 -13.87 13.32
CA LYS A 48 10.35 -14.61 14.23
C LYS A 48 10.97 -13.71 15.31
N GLN A 49 11.22 -12.45 14.98
CA GLN A 49 11.78 -11.44 15.89
C GLN A 49 10.70 -10.72 16.71
N LYS A 50 9.42 -11.07 16.54
CA LYS A 50 8.26 -10.45 17.20
C LYS A 50 8.16 -8.94 16.94
N GLU A 51 8.61 -8.49 15.78
CA GLU A 51 8.49 -7.10 15.35
C GLU A 51 7.06 -6.78 14.89
N GLN A 52 6.71 -5.50 14.90
CA GLN A 52 5.50 -4.98 14.28
C GLN A 52 5.88 -4.22 13.00
N VAL A 53 5.25 -4.56 11.88
CA VAL A 53 5.63 -4.09 10.54
C VAL A 53 4.56 -3.17 9.96
N ALA A 54 4.98 -1.99 9.52
CA ALA A 54 4.23 -1.14 8.60
C ALA A 54 4.87 -1.22 7.21
N VAL A 55 4.08 -1.58 6.21
CA VAL A 55 4.52 -1.67 4.81
C VAL A 55 4.14 -0.39 4.08
N PHE A 56 5.09 0.20 3.37
CA PHE A 56 4.87 1.37 2.53
C PHE A 56 4.89 1.01 1.04
N CYS A 57 3.93 1.52 0.29
CA CYS A 57 3.88 1.42 -1.17
C CYS A 57 3.21 2.68 -1.72
N HIS A 58 3.49 3.06 -2.97
CA HIS A 58 2.74 4.16 -3.58
C HIS A 58 1.26 3.79 -3.79
N PHE A 59 1.00 2.58 -4.29
CA PHE A 59 -0.32 2.13 -4.72
C PHE A 59 -1.10 1.48 -3.57
N PRO A 60 -2.41 1.77 -3.42
CA PRO A 60 -3.26 1.06 -2.47
C PRO A 60 -3.51 -0.40 -2.89
N VAL A 61 -3.94 -1.21 -1.93
CA VAL A 61 -4.50 -2.56 -2.20
C VAL A 61 -5.91 -2.74 -1.65
N TYR A 62 -6.27 -1.97 -0.62
CA TYR A 62 -7.54 -2.08 0.08
C TYR A 62 -7.92 -0.72 0.71
N PRO A 63 -9.22 -0.41 0.87
CA PRO A 63 -10.38 -1.08 0.29
C PRO A 63 -10.38 -1.10 -1.24
N ALA A 64 -11.25 -1.93 -1.84
CA ALA A 64 -11.39 -2.04 -3.29
C ALA A 64 -11.60 -0.67 -3.94
N ASP A 65 -10.79 -0.36 -4.95
CA ASP A 65 -10.72 0.94 -5.59
C ASP A 65 -10.07 0.84 -6.99
N PRO A 66 -10.45 1.66 -7.98
CA PRO A 66 -9.77 1.70 -9.28
C PRO A 66 -8.27 2.00 -9.20
N HIS A 67 -7.80 2.64 -8.11
CA HIS A 67 -6.38 2.94 -7.89
C HIS A 67 -5.59 1.77 -7.30
N ASN A 68 -6.21 0.62 -7.02
CA ASN A 68 -5.48 -0.50 -6.42
C ASN A 68 -4.48 -1.13 -7.40
N LEU A 69 -3.41 -1.69 -6.84
CA LEU A 69 -2.49 -2.57 -7.57
C LEU A 69 -3.27 -3.63 -8.37
N TRP A 70 -2.79 -3.95 -9.55
CA TRP A 70 -3.35 -4.99 -10.40
C TRP A 70 -3.41 -6.35 -9.69
N ASN A 71 -2.39 -6.67 -8.88
CA ASN A 71 -2.33 -7.87 -8.04
C ASN A 71 -2.61 -7.61 -6.56
N ALA A 72 -3.46 -6.62 -6.23
CA ALA A 72 -3.82 -6.29 -4.85
C ALA A 72 -4.30 -7.51 -4.04
N LYS A 73 -5.09 -8.40 -4.65
CA LYS A 73 -5.58 -9.64 -3.98
C LYS A 73 -4.44 -10.56 -3.56
N GLU A 74 -3.44 -10.73 -4.42
CA GLU A 74 -2.25 -11.54 -4.12
C GLU A 74 -1.48 -10.92 -2.95
N LEU A 75 -1.21 -9.61 -3.02
CA LEU A 75 -0.46 -8.91 -1.97
C LEU A 75 -1.19 -8.95 -0.63
N ILE A 76 -2.50 -8.72 -0.60
CA ILE A 76 -3.32 -8.85 0.62
C ILE A 76 -3.21 -10.27 1.18
N SER A 77 -3.34 -11.31 0.34
CA SER A 77 -3.23 -12.70 0.78
C SER A 77 -1.85 -13.04 1.37
N ILE A 78 -0.79 -12.36 0.92
CA ILE A 78 0.56 -12.49 1.49
C ILE A 78 0.61 -11.79 2.85
N LEU A 79 0.22 -10.52 2.91
CA LEU A 79 0.30 -9.71 4.12
C LEU A 79 -0.51 -10.31 5.28
N GLU A 80 -1.73 -10.79 5.00
CA GLU A 80 -2.63 -11.37 6.00
C GLU A 80 -2.16 -12.74 6.53
N LYS A 81 -1.10 -13.33 5.97
CA LYS A 81 -0.47 -14.55 6.52
C LYS A 81 0.52 -14.27 7.64
N PHE A 82 0.90 -13.01 7.85
CA PHE A 82 1.89 -12.61 8.82
C PHE A 82 1.26 -11.71 9.89
N SER A 83 1.22 -12.21 11.13
CA SER A 83 0.64 -11.52 12.27
C SER A 83 1.43 -10.25 12.66
N CYS A 84 2.69 -10.18 12.24
CA CYS A 84 3.56 -9.02 12.44
C CYS A 84 3.14 -7.80 11.61
N VAL A 85 2.41 -7.98 10.49
CA VAL A 85 1.97 -6.85 9.66
C VAL A 85 0.82 -6.13 10.36
N LYS A 86 1.01 -4.85 10.66
CA LYS A 86 0.03 -4.01 11.36
C LYS A 86 -0.56 -2.92 10.49
N ALA A 87 0.20 -2.43 9.50
CA ALA A 87 -0.28 -1.40 8.59
C ALA A 87 0.27 -1.53 7.18
N TYR A 88 -0.52 -1.05 6.22
CA TYR A 88 -0.13 -0.80 4.84
C TYR A 88 -0.45 0.65 4.50
N ILE A 89 0.57 1.48 4.38
CA ILE A 89 0.45 2.94 4.22
C ILE A 89 0.85 3.32 2.80
N ASN A 90 0.00 4.09 2.13
CA ASN A 90 0.16 4.43 0.71
C ASN A 90 -0.43 5.79 0.34
N GLY A 91 -0.36 6.14 -0.94
CA GLY A 91 -0.96 7.33 -1.52
C GLY A 91 -1.72 7.00 -2.80
N HIS A 92 -1.37 7.66 -3.91
CA HIS A 92 -1.90 7.44 -5.26
C HIS A 92 -3.37 7.83 -5.46
N ASN A 93 -4.29 7.35 -4.63
CA ASN A 93 -5.65 7.89 -4.57
C ASN A 93 -5.65 9.18 -3.74
N HIS A 94 -5.61 10.34 -4.40
CA HIS A 94 -5.49 11.64 -3.75
C HIS A 94 -6.67 12.00 -2.83
N LYS A 95 -7.83 11.34 -2.97
CA LYS A 95 -8.97 11.49 -2.06
C LYS A 95 -8.72 10.85 -0.68
N GLY A 96 -7.71 9.99 -0.58
CA GLY A 96 -7.46 9.17 0.59
C GLY A 96 -8.48 8.03 0.70
N LYS A 97 -8.15 7.04 1.51
CA LYS A 97 -9.03 5.91 1.82
C LYS A 97 -8.54 5.21 3.07
N TYR A 98 -9.44 4.53 3.76
CA TYR A 98 -9.07 3.73 4.93
C TYR A 98 -9.94 2.48 5.00
N GLY A 99 -9.35 1.38 5.43
CA GLY A 99 -10.06 0.19 5.85
C GLY A 99 -9.19 -0.71 6.70
N GLN A 100 -9.80 -1.52 7.55
CA GLN A 100 -9.11 -2.52 8.34
C GLN A 100 -9.60 -3.91 7.94
N LYS A 101 -8.68 -4.86 7.77
CA LYS A 101 -9.01 -6.24 7.44
C LYS A 101 -7.97 -7.17 8.06
N ASN A 102 -8.43 -8.24 8.73
CA ASN A 102 -7.57 -9.25 9.37
C ASN A 102 -6.46 -8.66 10.27
N GLY A 103 -6.80 -7.63 11.05
CA GLY A 103 -5.86 -6.98 11.96
C GLY A 103 -4.89 -5.97 11.31
N ILE A 104 -4.95 -5.80 9.98
CA ILE A 104 -4.09 -4.87 9.24
C ILE A 104 -4.85 -3.58 8.93
N HIS A 105 -4.25 -2.43 9.25
CA HIS A 105 -4.75 -1.12 8.82
C HIS A 105 -4.24 -0.76 7.43
N TYR A 106 -5.15 -0.59 6.48
CA TYR A 106 -4.83 -0.09 5.14
C TYR A 106 -5.18 1.39 5.08
N LEU A 107 -4.15 2.24 5.06
CA LEU A 107 -4.28 3.69 5.08
C LEU A 107 -3.73 4.29 3.79
N THR A 108 -4.60 4.93 3.03
CA THR A 108 -4.22 5.78 1.89
C THR A 108 -4.30 7.23 2.31
N LEU A 109 -3.15 7.90 2.36
CA LEU A 109 -3.02 9.31 2.69
C LEU A 109 -3.50 10.18 1.52
N LYS A 110 -4.07 11.34 1.82
CA LYS A 110 -4.55 12.30 0.82
C LYS A 110 -3.38 12.95 0.06
N GLY A 111 -3.62 13.29 -1.20
CA GLY A 111 -2.63 13.94 -2.05
C GLY A 111 -2.58 15.46 -1.84
N MET A 112 -1.37 16.03 -1.85
CA MET A 112 -1.16 17.48 -1.73
C MET A 112 -1.38 18.24 -3.06
N VAL A 113 -1.33 17.54 -4.20
CA VAL A 113 -1.33 18.16 -5.54
C VAL A 113 -2.67 18.76 -5.98
N GLU A 114 -3.77 18.42 -5.32
CA GLU A 114 -5.14 18.84 -5.70
C GLU A 114 -5.78 19.77 -4.65
N THR A 115 -4.98 20.64 -4.03
CA THR A 115 -5.49 21.55 -3.00
C THR A 115 -4.69 22.84 -2.94
N GLU A 116 -5.39 23.94 -2.62
CA GLU A 116 -4.77 25.24 -2.29
C GLU A 116 -4.25 25.30 -0.84
N SER A 117 -4.53 24.26 -0.05
CA SER A 117 -3.99 24.05 1.31
C SER A 117 -2.96 22.91 1.32
N ASN A 118 -2.73 22.28 2.47
CA ASN A 118 -1.83 21.14 2.64
C ASN A 118 -2.60 19.82 2.80
N ALA A 119 -1.89 18.70 2.69
CA ALA A 119 -2.42 17.36 2.95
C ALA A 119 -1.33 16.40 3.49
N TYR A 120 -0.44 16.88 4.36
CA TYR A 120 0.61 16.05 4.96
C TYR A 120 0.17 15.52 6.33
N SER A 121 0.91 14.55 6.85
CA SER A 121 0.67 13.98 8.18
C SER A 121 1.97 13.68 8.91
N ILE A 122 1.92 13.75 10.24
CA ILE A 122 2.93 13.17 11.13
C ILE A 122 2.36 11.87 11.68
N ILE A 123 3.11 10.77 11.54
CA ILE A 123 2.69 9.45 12.02
C ILE A 123 3.54 9.07 13.23
N GLY A 124 2.90 8.99 14.40
CA GLY A 124 3.49 8.46 15.63
C GLY A 124 3.16 6.98 15.79
N ILE A 125 4.18 6.16 16.05
CA ILE A 125 4.04 4.73 16.31
C ILE A 125 4.21 4.47 17.81
N PHE A 126 3.20 3.87 18.42
CA PHE A 126 3.17 3.50 19.83
C PHE A 126 2.96 1.99 19.97
N GLN A 127 3.09 1.48 21.19
CA GLN A 127 2.98 0.04 21.46
C GLN A 127 1.63 -0.57 21.05
N ASP A 128 0.55 0.20 21.24
CA ASP A 128 -0.84 -0.23 21.03
C ASP A 128 -1.55 0.54 19.91
N SER A 129 -0.88 1.49 19.26
CA SER A 129 -1.54 2.39 18.32
C SER A 129 -0.60 3.04 17.32
N ILE A 130 -1.14 3.38 16.16
CA ILE A 130 -0.56 4.31 15.21
C ILE A 130 -1.43 5.57 15.22
N LYS A 131 -0.84 6.71 15.58
CA LYS A 131 -1.51 8.02 15.57
C LYS A 131 -1.07 8.80 14.35
N VAL A 132 -2.05 9.19 13.53
CA VAL A 132 -1.86 10.08 12.39
C VAL A 132 -2.34 11.46 12.83
N ILE A 133 -1.45 12.44 12.79
CA ILE A 133 -1.77 13.85 12.98
C ILE A 133 -1.78 14.47 11.59
N GLY A 134 -2.96 14.81 11.09
CA GLY A 134 -3.19 15.33 9.75
C GLY A 134 -3.17 16.85 9.70
N TYR A 135 -2.72 17.39 8.57
CA TYR A 135 -2.69 18.83 8.33
C TYR A 135 -3.41 19.18 7.03
N GLY A 136 -4.14 20.30 7.06
CA GLY A 136 -4.98 20.75 5.95
C GLY A 136 -6.10 19.75 5.67
N ARG A 137 -6.08 19.12 4.49
CA ARG A 137 -7.09 18.12 4.10
C ARG A 137 -6.94 16.80 4.85
N GLU A 138 -5.74 16.43 5.30
CA GLU A 138 -5.58 15.15 6.00
C GLU A 138 -6.16 15.23 7.41
N SER A 139 -6.85 14.18 7.84
CA SER A 139 -7.56 14.15 9.12
C SER A 139 -6.79 13.32 10.13
N ASP A 140 -6.89 13.70 11.40
CA ASP A 140 -6.34 12.91 12.49
C ASP A 140 -6.97 11.51 12.53
N ARG A 141 -6.17 10.50 12.89
CA ARG A 141 -6.63 9.12 13.06
C ARG A 141 -5.87 8.44 14.19
N SER A 142 -6.58 7.61 14.94
CA SER A 142 -5.97 6.66 15.87
C SER A 142 -6.29 5.24 15.40
N LEU A 143 -5.25 4.48 15.05
CA LEU A 143 -5.35 3.13 14.54
C LEU A 143 -4.88 2.17 15.65
N LEU A 144 -5.81 1.48 16.31
CA LEU A 144 -5.50 0.60 17.43
C LEU A 144 -4.91 -0.73 16.93
N LEU A 145 -3.71 -1.03 17.40
CA LEU A 145 -3.00 -2.28 17.10
C LEU A 145 -3.55 -3.40 17.98
N LYS A 146 -3.81 -4.55 17.36
CA LYS A 146 -4.13 -5.81 18.05
C LYS A 146 -2.98 -6.79 17.91
#